data_AF-A0A3R7R9T0-F1
#
_entry.id   AF-A0A3R7R9T0-F1
#
_cell.length_a   1.000
_cell.length_b   1.000
_cell.length_c   1.000
_cell.angle_alpha   90.00
_cell.angle_beta   90.00
_cell.angle_gamma   90.00
#
_symmetry.space_group_name_H-M   'P 1'
#
loop_
_entity.id
_entity.type
_entity.pdbx_description
1 polymer ?
#
loop_
_entity_poly.entity_id
_entity_poly.type
_entity_poly.pdbx_seq_one_letter_code
_entity_poly.pdbx_strand_id
1 'polypeptide(L)'
;GGPIPEEAQPYFSPAFLWTRLPLGEEGDRIIESIVRPAFNDYLNLYLELTSEAEAVSAERQQHLLAGQRRYTTYRAEKDPARGMLTRFHGGEWTEAYIHNVLFDL
;
A
#
# COMPACT_ATOMS: atom_id res chain seq x y z
N GLY A 1 -4.65 4.28 14.32
CA GLY A 1 -3.96 3.02 14.04
C GLY A 1 -2.78 2.71 14.96
N GLY A 2 -2.39 3.61 15.88
CA GLY A 2 -1.14 3.50 16.63
C GLY A 2 0.03 4.16 15.90
N PRO A 3 1.27 4.02 16.41
CA PRO A 3 2.44 4.64 15.80
C PRO A 3 2.73 4.09 14.41
N ILE A 4 3.28 4.94 13.54
CA ILE A 4 3.76 4.59 12.20
C ILE A 4 5.29 4.63 12.24
N PRO A 5 6.01 3.59 11.77
CA PRO A 5 7.47 3.62 11.69
C PRO A 5 7.97 4.86 10.95
N GLU A 6 8.98 5.57 11.49
CA GLU A 6 9.51 6.78 10.86
C GLU A 6 9.94 6.56 9.41
N GLU A 7 10.57 5.42 9.13
CA GLU A 7 10.97 5.01 7.78
C GLU A 7 9.79 4.85 6.79
N ALA A 8 8.58 4.61 7.29
CA ALA A 8 7.38 4.44 6.46
C ALA A 8 6.66 5.78 6.18
N GLN A 9 6.85 6.78 7.05
CA GLN A 9 6.13 8.06 6.98
C GLN A 9 6.24 8.78 5.63
N PRO A 10 7.41 8.81 4.95
CA PRO A 10 7.54 9.47 3.64
C PRO A 10 6.64 8.88 2.54
N TYR A 11 6.10 7.67 2.72
CA TYR A 11 5.26 6.99 1.72
C TYR A 11 3.76 7.21 1.93
N PHE A 12 3.37 7.98 2.95
CA PHE A 12 1.96 8.28 3.25
C PHE A 12 1.61 9.71 2.84
N SER A 13 0.45 9.86 2.17
CA SER A 13 -0.08 11.18 1.83
C SER A 13 -0.76 11.83 3.04
N PRO A 14 -1.09 13.14 2.98
CA PRO A 14 -1.91 13.80 3.99
C PRO A 14 -3.29 13.15 4.21
N ALA A 15 -3.78 12.39 3.22
CA ALA A 15 -5.03 11.66 3.28
C ALA A 15 -4.85 10.21 3.76
N PHE A 16 -3.78 9.86 4.48
CA PHE A 16 -3.59 8.49 4.91
C PHE A 16 -4.60 8.06 5.99
N LEU A 17 -5.43 7.06 5.68
CA LEU A 17 -6.34 6.43 6.66
C LEU A 17 -5.65 5.28 7.38
N TRP A 18 -5.30 5.50 8.66
CA TRP A 18 -4.66 4.51 9.53
C TRP A 18 -5.46 4.24 10.80
N THR A 19 -6.13 3.09 10.87
CA THR A 19 -6.99 2.74 12.01
C THR A 19 -6.85 1.28 12.45
N ARG A 20 -7.27 1.00 13.68
CA ARG A 20 -7.45 -0.37 14.22
C ARG A 20 -8.90 -0.50 14.62
N LEU A 21 -9.58 -1.52 14.13
CA LEU A 21 -11.00 -1.74 14.38
C LEU A 21 -11.20 -2.72 15.54
N PRO A 22 -12.31 -2.61 16.29
CA PRO A 22 -12.71 -3.64 17.24
C PRO A 22 -12.97 -4.96 16.50
N LEU A 23 -12.87 -6.07 17.23
CA LEU A 23 -13.22 -7.39 16.70
C LEU A 23 -14.72 -7.67 16.87
N GLY A 24 -15.27 -8.53 16.01
CA GLY A 24 -16.68 -8.95 16.05
C GLY A 24 -17.61 -7.97 15.34
N GLU A 25 -18.92 -8.11 15.58
CA GLU A 25 -19.97 -7.44 14.81
C GLU A 25 -19.86 -5.92 14.77
N GLU A 26 -19.31 -5.30 15.81
CA GLU A 26 -19.07 -3.85 15.81
C GLU A 26 -18.04 -3.46 14.74
N GLY A 27 -16.95 -4.22 14.64
CA GLY A 27 -15.94 -4.04 13.61
C GLY A 27 -16.53 -4.27 12.22
N ASP A 28 -17.34 -5.31 12.05
CA ASP A 28 -17.99 -5.63 10.77
C ASP A 28 -18.92 -4.49 10.32
N ARG A 29 -19.72 -3.93 11.24
CA ARG A 29 -20.57 -2.77 10.95
C ARG A 29 -19.75 -1.55 10.54
N ILE A 30 -18.62 -1.29 11.20
CA ILE A 30 -17.71 -0.18 10.83
C ILE A 30 -17.09 -0.43 9.45
N ILE A 31 -16.71 -1.67 9.14
CA ILE A 31 -16.17 -2.02 7.82
C ILE A 31 -17.19 -1.72 6.74
N GLU A 32 -18.43 -2.16 6.93
CA GLU A 32 -19.49 -2.00 5.92
C GLU A 32 -19.95 -0.56 5.71
N SER A 33 -20.06 0.20 6.80
CA SER A 33 -20.65 1.54 6.79
C SER A 33 -19.63 2.68 6.65
N ILE A 34 -18.36 2.44 6.97
CA ILE A 34 -17.31 3.48 6.95
C ILE A 34 -16.13 3.08 6.06
N VAL A 35 -15.52 1.91 6.30
CA VAL A 35 -14.27 1.54 5.60
C VAL A 35 -14.53 1.26 4.13
N ARG A 36 -15.60 0.54 3.79
CA ARG A 36 -15.94 0.22 2.40
C ARG A 36 -16.31 1.48 1.59
N PRO A 37 -17.16 2.40 2.09
CA PRO A 37 -17.36 3.69 1.43
C PRO A 37 -16.06 4.49 1.25
N ALA A 38 -15.23 4.60 2.29
CA ALA A 38 -13.95 5.30 2.18
C ALA A 38 -13.01 4.64 1.14
N PHE A 39 -12.97 3.31 1.09
CA PHE A 39 -12.24 2.58 0.05
C PHE A 39 -12.74 2.94 -1.36
N ASN A 40 -14.06 2.93 -1.55
CA ASN A 40 -14.67 3.29 -2.85
C ASN A 40 -14.35 4.74 -3.22
N ASP A 41 -14.40 5.68 -2.28
CA ASP A 41 -14.08 7.08 -2.53
C ASP A 41 -12.61 7.26 -2.94
N TYR A 42 -11.68 6.56 -2.29
CA TYR A 42 -10.25 6.60 -2.64
C TYR A 42 -9.99 5.97 -4.01
N LEU A 43 -10.67 4.87 -4.32
CA LEU A 43 -10.56 4.22 -5.62
C LEU A 43 -11.14 5.10 -6.72
N ASN A 44 -12.31 5.71 -6.51
CA ASN A 44 -12.94 6.62 -7.46
C ASN A 44 -12.06 7.83 -7.73
N LEU A 45 -11.52 8.46 -6.69
CA LEU A 45 -10.58 9.56 -6.82
C LEU A 45 -9.31 9.14 -7.59
N TYR A 46 -8.76 7.97 -7.31
CA TYR A 46 -7.61 7.45 -8.06
C TYR A 46 -7.91 7.26 -9.55
N LEU A 47 -9.09 6.72 -9.87
CA LEU A 47 -9.52 6.53 -11.26
C LEU A 47 -9.75 7.87 -11.97
N GLU A 48 -10.33 8.85 -11.29
CA GLU A 48 -10.51 10.22 -11.80
C GLU A 48 -9.14 10.85 -12.12
N LEU A 49 -8.22 10.87 -11.14
CA LEU A 49 -6.86 11.38 -11.32
C LEU A 49 -6.12 10.69 -12.45
N THR A 50 -6.32 9.38 -12.62
CA THR A 50 -5.68 8.61 -13.71
C THR A 50 -6.31 8.95 -15.06
N SER A 51 -7.62 9.19 -15.11
CA SER A 51 -8.32 9.55 -16.35
C SER A 51 -7.95 10.95 -16.85
N GLU A 52 -7.60 11.85 -15.93
CA GLU A 52 -7.18 13.23 -16.23
C GLU A 52 -5.65 13.37 -16.35
N ALA A 53 -4.89 12.30 -16.10
CA ALA A 53 -3.44 12.35 -16.11
C ALA A 53 -2.87 12.56 -17.51
N GLU A 54 -1.98 13.54 -17.65
CA GLU A 54 -1.23 13.79 -18.88
C GLU A 54 0.20 13.23 -18.80
N ALA A 55 0.78 12.92 -19.96
CA ALA A 55 2.17 12.52 -20.04
C ALA A 55 3.09 13.66 -19.56
N VAL A 56 4.00 13.33 -18.64
CA VAL A 56 4.99 14.29 -18.13
C VAL A 56 6.30 14.23 -18.92
N SER A 57 7.14 15.25 -18.76
CA SER A 57 8.47 15.31 -19.40
C SER A 57 9.35 14.12 -19.00
N ALA A 58 10.32 13.77 -19.85
CA ALA A 58 11.25 12.68 -19.58
C ALA A 58 12.02 12.85 -18.25
N GLU A 59 12.41 14.08 -17.92
CA GLU A 59 13.04 14.40 -16.63
C GLU A 59 12.12 14.07 -15.45
N ARG A 60 10.84 14.46 -15.54
CA ARG A 60 9.85 14.17 -14.51
C ARG A 60 9.56 12.67 -14.42
N GLN A 61 9.50 11.96 -15.55
CA GLN A 61 9.33 10.51 -15.58
C GLN A 61 10.46 9.79 -14.81
N GLN A 62 11.72 10.19 -15.03
CA GLN A 62 12.86 9.60 -14.32
C GLN A 62 12.77 9.83 -12.81
N HIS A 63 12.39 11.03 -12.37
CA HIS A 63 12.19 11.33 -10.96
C HIS A 63 11.06 10.48 -10.34
N LEU A 64 9.93 10.34 -11.04
CA LEU A 64 8.81 9.52 -10.57
C LEU A 64 9.16 8.03 -10.50
N LEU A 65 9.86 7.50 -11.51
CA LEU A 65 10.31 6.11 -11.54
C LEU A 65 11.28 5.81 -10.38
N ALA A 66 12.18 6.74 -10.05
CA ALA A 66 13.06 6.60 -8.89
C ALA A 66 12.27 6.55 -7.58
N GLY A 67 11.18 7.32 -7.47
CA GLY A 67 10.26 7.26 -6.33
C GLY A 67 9.52 5.93 -6.23
N GLN A 68 8.99 5.43 -7.35
CA GLN A 68 8.31 4.13 -7.42
C GLN A 68 9.25 3.00 -7.00
N ARG A 69 10.46 2.93 -7.57
CA ARG A 69 11.47 1.93 -7.20
C ARG A 69 11.80 1.98 -5.71
N ARG A 70 12.01 3.18 -5.15
CA ARG A 70 12.30 3.34 -3.72
C ARG A 70 11.19 2.78 -2.84
N TYR A 71 9.93 3.07 -3.18
CA TYR A 71 8.78 2.52 -2.46
C TYR A 71 8.69 1.00 -2.60
N THR A 72 8.85 0.47 -3.82
CA THR A 72 8.84 -0.98 -4.10
C THR A 72 9.94 -1.71 -3.32
N THR A 73 11.18 -1.22 -3.35
CA THR A 73 12.29 -1.79 -2.57
C THR A 73 12.00 -1.78 -1.07
N TYR A 74 11.54 -0.64 -0.53
CA TYR A 74 11.18 -0.53 0.88
C TYR A 74 10.12 -1.56 1.27
N ARG A 75 9.05 -1.68 0.48
CA ARG A 75 7.98 -2.65 0.73
C ARG A 75 8.50 -4.08 0.62
N ALA A 76 9.28 -4.40 -0.39
CA ALA A 76 9.88 -5.72 -0.52
C ALA A 76 10.72 -6.09 0.70
N GLU A 77 11.53 -5.18 1.24
CA GLU A 77 12.38 -5.44 2.41
C GLU A 77 11.62 -5.46 3.75
N LYS A 78 10.52 -4.70 3.86
CA LYS A 78 9.86 -4.44 5.15
C LYS A 78 8.42 -4.93 5.24
N ASP A 79 7.91 -5.65 4.22
CA ASP A 79 6.49 -6.03 4.19
C ASP A 79 6.09 -6.79 5.47
N PRO A 80 5.12 -6.26 6.26
CA PRO A 80 4.69 -6.90 7.50
C PRO A 80 4.09 -8.29 7.27
N ALA A 81 3.61 -8.60 6.07
CA ALA A 81 3.07 -9.91 5.73
C ALA A 81 4.16 -10.98 5.61
N ARG A 82 5.45 -10.63 5.43
CA ARG A 82 6.55 -11.58 5.28
C ARG A 82 6.53 -12.67 6.36
N GLY A 83 6.46 -12.28 7.63
CA GLY A 83 6.47 -13.24 8.74
C GLY A 83 5.27 -14.20 8.74
N MET A 84 4.09 -13.71 8.31
CA MET A 84 2.89 -14.52 8.17
C MET A 84 3.00 -15.48 6.97
N LEU A 85 3.45 -14.97 5.81
CA LEU A 85 3.63 -15.76 4.59
C LEU A 85 4.69 -16.85 4.76
N THR A 86 5.82 -16.55 5.41
CA THR A 86 6.87 -17.53 5.70
C THR A 86 6.34 -18.67 6.57
N ARG A 87 5.47 -18.37 7.54
CA ARG A 87 4.86 -19.39 8.40
C ARG A 87 3.88 -20.29 7.64
N PHE A 88 3.19 -19.78 6.62
CA PHE A 88 2.22 -20.55 5.84
C PHE A 88 2.82 -21.29 4.65
N HIS A 89 3.85 -20.74 4.02
CA HIS A 89 4.32 -21.19 2.71
C HIS A 89 5.83 -21.44 2.63
N GLY A 90 6.58 -21.12 3.69
CA GLY A 90 8.04 -21.27 3.72
C GLY A 90 8.80 -20.06 3.16
N GLY A 91 10.10 -20.02 3.44
CA GLY A 91 10.97 -18.87 3.12
C GLY A 91 11.13 -18.63 1.62
N GLU A 92 11.49 -19.66 0.86
CA GLU A 92 11.74 -19.52 -0.58
C GLU A 92 10.50 -19.04 -1.35
N TRP A 93 9.33 -19.63 -1.06
CA TRP A 93 8.06 -19.20 -1.67
C TRP A 93 7.75 -17.75 -1.31
N THR A 94 7.99 -17.35 -0.06
CA THR A 94 7.70 -15.99 0.43
C THR A 94 8.56 -14.95 -0.27
N GLU A 95 9.87 -15.18 -0.36
CA GLU A 95 10.76 -14.22 -1.05
C GLU A 95 10.45 -14.17 -2.54
N ALA A 96 10.17 -15.30 -3.19
CA ALA A 96 9.74 -15.31 -4.58
C ALA A 96 8.43 -14.52 -4.79
N TYR A 97 7.46 -14.67 -3.90
CA TYR A 97 6.19 -13.96 -4.00
C TYR A 97 6.33 -12.45 -3.74
N ILE A 98 7.12 -12.06 -2.74
CA ILE A 98 7.37 -10.66 -2.42
C ILE A 98 8.08 -9.96 -3.59
N HIS A 99 9.17 -10.55 -4.10
CA HIS A 99 10.04 -9.89 -5.07
C HIS A 99 9.61 -10.04 -6.53
N ASN A 100 8.80 -11.05 -6.87
CA ASN A 100 8.39 -11.30 -8.26
C ASN A 100 6.90 -11.08 -8.52
N VAL A 101 6.09 -10.81 -7.48
CA VAL A 101 4.64 -10.61 -7.63
C VAL A 101 4.16 -9.35 -6.94
N LEU A 102 4.44 -9.20 -5.64
CA LEU A 102 3.92 -8.04 -4.90
C LEU A 102 4.67 -6.74 -5.23
N PHE A 103 5.98 -6.84 -5.42
CA PHE A 103 6.89 -5.69 -5.58
C PHE A 103 7.97 -5.99 -6.65
N ASP A 104 7.57 -6.02 -7.91
CA ASP A 104 8.37 -6.51 -9.06
C ASP A 104 9.09 -5.42 -9.90
N LEU A 105 9.08 -4.17 -9.43
CA LEU A 105 9.64 -3.01 -10.14
C LEU A 105 11.15 -2.77 -9.92
#